data_AF-A0A7K1UHB3-F1
#
_entry.id   AF-A0A7K1UHB3-F1
#
_cell.length_a   1.000
_cell.length_b   1.000
_cell.length_c   1.000
_cell.angle_alpha   90.00
_cell.angle_beta   90.00
_cell.angle_gamma   90.00
#
_symmetry.space_group_name_H-M   'P 1'
#
loop_
_entity.id
_entity.type
_entity.pdbx_description
1 polymer ?
#
loop_
_entity_poly.entity_id
_entity_poly.type
_entity_poly.pdbx_seq_one_letter_code
_entity_poly.pdbx_strand_id
1 'polypeptide(L)'
;MVIQTERGPQEERLIGAFRAVFDASVMNFGSYNLLYAENLFGQEDHPEMLISSKQAPAAELSAQEAVESSRHLLIGYRREPVEMVLCPVDPAAVLPPADDDDAPLPRVPVLVNLTNLAGMAVEDATAEIALSTGRRVRLRVQSSVKFPQLPQVPLHQELDVEDFYGFLDHFMDRVERKHR
;
A
#
# COMPACT_ATOMS: atom_id res chain seq x y z
N MET A 1 -10.62 5.74 -15.99
CA MET A 1 -9.60 6.51 -16.73
C MET A 1 -8.35 5.66 -16.72
N VAL A 2 -8.03 4.99 -17.83
CA VAL A 2 -6.83 4.12 -17.92
C VAL A 2 -5.68 5.05 -18.25
N ILE A 3 -4.85 5.36 -17.26
CA ILE A 3 -3.72 6.27 -17.40
C ILE A 3 -2.63 5.51 -18.17
N GLN A 4 -2.55 5.77 -19.49
CA GLN A 4 -1.56 5.16 -20.37
C GLN A 4 -0.24 5.95 -20.29
N THR A 5 0.64 5.53 -19.39
CA THR A 5 2.09 5.80 -19.52
C THR A 5 2.65 4.79 -20.53
N GLU A 6 3.63 5.16 -21.35
CA GLU A 6 4.34 4.25 -22.27
C GLU A 6 5.16 3.23 -21.47
N ARG A 7 4.47 2.29 -20.81
CA ARG A 7 5.04 1.28 -19.93
C ARG A 7 5.55 0.12 -20.77
N GLY A 8 6.72 -0.40 -20.41
CA GLY A 8 7.23 -1.61 -21.04
C GLY A 8 6.33 -2.81 -20.74
N PRO A 9 6.29 -3.85 -21.60
CA PRO A 9 5.43 -5.02 -21.39
C PRO A 9 5.74 -5.79 -20.09
N GLN A 10 6.95 -5.63 -19.54
CA GLN A 10 7.33 -6.21 -18.24
C GLN A 10 6.78 -5.40 -17.06
N GLU A 11 6.73 -4.08 -17.18
CA GLU A 11 6.15 -3.18 -16.18
C GLU A 11 4.63 -3.37 -16.12
N GLU A 12 3.96 -3.51 -17.27
CA GLU A 12 2.52 -3.83 -17.32
C GLU A 12 2.20 -5.16 -16.63
N ARG A 13 3.04 -6.19 -16.83
CA ARG A 13 2.87 -7.47 -16.12
C ARG A 13 3.05 -7.32 -14.61
N LEU A 14 4.02 -6.53 -14.17
CA LEU A 14 4.25 -6.25 -12.75
C LEU A 14 3.03 -5.57 -12.12
N ILE A 15 2.51 -4.54 -12.78
CA ILE A 15 1.30 -3.84 -12.33
C ILE A 15 0.10 -4.78 -12.32
N GLY A 16 -0.05 -5.61 -13.35
CA GLY A 16 -1.08 -6.65 -13.42
C GLY A 16 -0.99 -7.63 -12.26
N ALA A 17 0.21 -8.07 -11.90
CA ALA A 17 0.45 -8.99 -10.78
C ALA A 17 0.15 -8.32 -9.43
N PHE A 18 0.59 -7.07 -9.21
CA PHE A 18 0.22 -6.32 -8.00
C PHE A 18 -1.29 -6.12 -7.89
N ARG A 19 -1.95 -5.82 -9.00
CA ARG A 19 -3.40 -5.70 -9.05
C ARG A 19 -4.09 -7.02 -8.75
N ALA A 20 -3.61 -8.14 -9.29
CA ALA A 20 -4.16 -9.46 -9.00
C ALA A 20 -4.06 -9.82 -7.51
N VAL A 21 -2.92 -9.51 -6.86
CA VAL A 21 -2.75 -9.69 -5.41
C VAL A 21 -3.71 -8.80 -4.61
N PHE A 22 -3.85 -7.54 -5.02
CA PHE A 22 -4.76 -6.60 -4.37
C PHE A 22 -6.22 -7.04 -4.51
N ASP A 23 -6.64 -7.41 -5.72
CA ASP A 23 -8.00 -7.87 -6.03
C ASP A 23 -8.33 -9.19 -5.32
N ALA A 24 -7.35 -10.10 -5.16
CA ALA A 24 -7.52 -11.31 -4.36
C ALA A 24 -7.69 -11.02 -2.86
N SER A 25 -7.03 -9.97 -2.37
CA SER A 25 -7.02 -9.57 -0.95
C SER A 25 -8.24 -8.70 -0.58
N VAL A 26 -8.75 -7.92 -1.53
CA VAL A 26 -9.86 -7.00 -1.35
C VAL A 26 -11.07 -7.55 -2.09
N MET A 27 -11.99 -8.18 -1.35
CA MET A 27 -13.20 -8.83 -1.88
C MET A 27 -14.20 -7.88 -2.58
N ASN A 28 -13.89 -6.58 -2.67
CA ASN A 28 -14.67 -5.57 -3.37
C ASN A 28 -14.05 -5.27 -4.74
N PHE A 29 -14.75 -5.66 -5.81
CA PHE A 29 -14.46 -5.37 -7.24
C PHE A 29 -14.60 -3.87 -7.60
N GLY A 30 -14.12 -2.96 -6.75
CA GLY A 30 -14.19 -1.52 -6.94
C GLY A 30 -13.02 -0.97 -7.74
N SER A 31 -13.24 0.16 -8.43
CA SER A 31 -12.21 0.92 -9.14
C SER A 31 -11.30 1.66 -8.15
N TYR A 32 -10.45 0.94 -7.42
CA TYR A 32 -9.37 1.56 -6.65
C TYR A 32 -8.26 1.99 -7.60
N ASN A 33 -7.74 3.19 -7.38
CA ASN A 33 -6.43 3.56 -7.89
C ASN A 33 -5.39 2.87 -7.02
N LEU A 34 -4.35 2.32 -7.66
CA LEU A 34 -3.30 1.56 -6.98
C LEU A 34 -2.01 2.37 -7.01
N LEU A 35 -1.36 2.45 -5.86
CA LEU A 35 -0.05 3.05 -5.70
C LEU A 35 0.80 2.16 -4.81
N TYR A 36 2.03 1.89 -5.22
CA TYR A 36 3.02 1.25 -4.38
C TYR A 36 3.74 2.28 -3.52
N ALA A 37 3.92 1.97 -2.24
CA ALA A 37 4.74 2.74 -1.32
C ALA A 37 5.60 1.84 -0.44
N GLU A 38 6.73 2.36 0.01
CA GLU A 38 7.56 1.70 1.03
C GLU A 38 7.15 2.16 2.42
N ASN A 39 6.95 1.24 3.35
CA ASN A 39 6.75 1.57 4.75
C ASN A 39 8.10 1.81 5.43
N LEU A 40 8.28 3.00 6.00
CA LEU A 40 9.50 3.38 6.70
C LEU A 40 9.60 2.72 8.08
N PHE A 41 8.48 2.48 8.76
CA PHE A 41 8.51 1.74 10.04
C PHE A 41 8.91 0.27 9.85
N GLY A 42 8.59 -0.32 8.69
CA GLY A 42 9.08 -1.66 8.33
C GLY A 42 10.58 -1.70 7.99
N GLN A 43 11.24 -0.55 7.82
CA GLN A 43 12.67 -0.43 7.58
C GLN A 43 13.45 -0.13 8.87
N GLU A 44 12.84 0.56 9.84
CA GLU A 44 13.46 0.81 11.13
C GLU A 44 13.50 -0.49 11.93
N ASP A 45 14.72 -0.98 12.15
CA ASP A 45 15.11 -1.96 13.15
C ASP A 45 14.70 -1.41 14.54
N HIS A 46 13.40 -1.30 14.82
CA HIS A 46 12.89 -0.83 16.10
C HIS A 46 13.17 -1.95 17.12
N PRO A 47 14.15 -1.79 18.02
CA PRO A 47 14.50 -2.84 18.98
C PRO A 47 13.36 -3.14 19.96
N GLU A 48 12.37 -2.24 20.10
CA GLU A 48 11.21 -2.44 20.98
C GLU A 48 10.15 -3.39 20.41
N MET A 49 9.98 -3.49 19.08
CA MET A 49 9.10 -4.50 18.46
C MET A 49 9.76 -5.89 18.35
N LEU A 50 11.09 -5.95 18.39
CA LEU A 50 11.87 -7.19 18.37
C LEU A 50 11.78 -8.01 19.67
N ILE A 51 11.28 -7.43 20.76
CA ILE A 51 11.10 -8.16 22.03
C ILE A 51 9.83 -9.03 22.01
N SER A 52 8.81 -8.68 21.20
CA SER A 52 7.60 -9.49 21.02
C SER A 52 7.57 -10.33 19.74
N SER A 53 8.33 -9.96 18.70
CA SER A 53 8.13 -10.52 17.36
C SER A 53 9.15 -11.59 16.92
N LYS A 54 10.16 -11.91 17.76
CA LYS A 54 11.16 -12.94 17.40
C LYS A 54 10.65 -14.39 17.45
N GLN A 55 9.37 -14.61 17.78
CA GLN A 55 8.86 -15.96 18.04
C GLN A 55 7.37 -16.17 17.72
N ALA A 56 6.77 -15.39 16.82
CA ALA A 56 5.44 -15.69 16.30
C ALA A 56 5.55 -16.08 14.82
N PRO A 57 5.04 -17.26 14.40
CA PRO A 57 4.84 -17.52 12.98
C PRO A 57 3.90 -16.45 12.41
N ALA A 58 4.11 -16.04 11.15
CA ALA A 58 3.31 -15.02 10.46
C ALA A 58 1.78 -15.27 10.46
N ALA A 59 1.33 -16.42 10.98
CA ALA A 59 -0.06 -16.82 11.14
C ALA A 59 -0.81 -16.13 12.31
N GLU A 60 -0.12 -15.46 13.24
CA GLU A 60 -0.77 -14.84 14.42
C GLU A 60 -0.75 -13.30 14.45
N LEU A 61 -0.11 -12.64 13.47
CA LEU A 61 -0.09 -11.18 13.41
C LEU A 61 -1.47 -10.64 13.00
N SER A 62 -1.94 -9.63 13.72
CA SER A 62 -3.13 -8.88 13.30
C SER A 62 -2.87 -8.22 11.95
N ALA A 63 -3.92 -8.02 11.14
CA ALA A 63 -3.79 -7.34 9.83
C ALA A 63 -3.01 -6.00 9.90
N GLN A 64 -3.23 -5.24 10.98
CA GLN A 64 -2.55 -3.99 11.26
C GLN A 64 -1.05 -4.18 11.53
N GLU A 65 -0.66 -5.23 12.25
CA GLU A 65 0.74 -5.53 12.56
C GLU A 65 1.46 -6.06 11.32
N ALA A 66 0.78 -6.82 10.48
CA ALA A 66 1.31 -7.26 9.18
C ALA A 66 1.60 -6.06 8.26
N VAL A 67 0.71 -5.06 8.20
CA VAL A 67 0.95 -3.82 7.43
C VAL A 67 2.08 -2.99 8.03
N GLU A 68 2.11 -2.84 9.36
CA GLU A 68 3.12 -2.05 10.06
C GLU A 68 4.54 -2.62 9.92
N SER A 69 4.67 -3.96 9.94
CA SER A 69 5.95 -4.66 9.77
C SER A 69 6.36 -4.87 8.30
N SER A 70 5.42 -4.75 7.37
CA SER A 70 5.71 -4.94 5.94
C SER A 70 6.40 -3.71 5.36
N ARG A 71 7.59 -3.91 4.79
CA ARG A 71 8.33 -2.88 4.07
C ARG A 71 7.63 -2.41 2.80
N HIS A 72 6.91 -3.30 2.13
CA HIS A 72 6.33 -3.05 0.82
C HIS A 72 4.81 -3.10 0.92
N LEU A 73 4.15 -1.99 0.57
CA LEU A 73 2.71 -1.84 0.70
C LEU A 73 2.11 -1.39 -0.64
N LEU A 74 0.99 -2.03 -1.00
CA LEU A 74 0.09 -1.54 -2.03
C LEU A 74 -1.02 -0.72 -1.38
N ILE A 75 -1.18 0.50 -1.85
CA ILE A 75 -2.21 1.43 -1.43
C ILE A 75 -3.29 1.43 -2.49
N GLY A 76 -4.47 0.93 -2.15
CA GLY A 76 -5.68 1.13 -2.95
C GLY A 76 -6.47 2.29 -2.41
N TYR A 77 -6.78 3.30 -3.22
CA TYR A 77 -7.54 4.46 -2.75
C TYR A 77 -8.67 4.83 -3.72
N ARG A 78 -9.73 5.43 -3.17
CA ARG A 78 -10.87 5.91 -3.95
C ARG A 78 -11.54 7.12 -3.27
N ARG A 79 -12.10 8.01 -4.08
CA ARG A 79 -12.74 9.25 -3.61
C ARG A 79 -14.21 9.08 -3.23
N GLU A 80 -14.90 8.06 -3.76
CA GLU A 80 -16.33 7.85 -3.50
C GLU A 80 -16.64 6.35 -3.34
N PRO A 81 -16.96 5.88 -2.10
CA PRO A 81 -16.78 6.57 -0.82
C PRO A 81 -15.29 6.84 -0.51
N VAL A 82 -14.99 7.89 0.26
CA VAL A 82 -13.60 8.28 0.61
C VAL A 82 -12.99 7.24 1.53
N GLU A 83 -12.07 6.44 1.00
CA GLU A 83 -11.34 5.42 1.75
C GLU A 83 -10.04 5.03 1.05
N MET A 84 -9.18 4.41 1.83
CA MET A 84 -7.88 3.89 1.44
C MET A 84 -7.69 2.50 2.04
N VAL A 85 -6.97 1.64 1.35
CA VAL A 85 -6.70 0.26 1.73
C VAL A 85 -5.20 0.06 1.66
N LEU A 86 -4.60 -0.39 2.76
CA LEU A 86 -3.20 -0.73 2.85
C LEU A 86 -3.07 -2.25 2.79
N CYS A 87 -2.49 -2.76 1.72
CA CYS A 87 -2.31 -4.19 1.51
C CYS A 87 -0.81 -4.52 1.53
N PRO A 88 -0.35 -5.40 2.45
CA PRO A 88 1.04 -5.81 2.44
C PRO A 88 1.34 -6.67 1.22
N VAL A 89 2.45 -6.38 0.55
CA VAL A 89 2.88 -7.12 -0.65
C VAL A 89 4.33 -7.55 -0.48
N ASP A 90 4.67 -8.74 -0.97
CA ASP A 90 6.06 -9.14 -1.11
C ASP A 90 6.41 -9.13 -2.61
N PRO A 91 7.17 -8.13 -3.11
CA PRO A 91 7.54 -8.07 -4.51
C PRO A 91 8.32 -9.31 -4.95
N ALA A 92 9.05 -9.99 -4.06
CA ALA A 92 9.76 -11.22 -4.40
C ALA A 92 8.82 -12.43 -4.57
N ALA A 93 7.67 -12.44 -3.90
CA ALA A 93 6.65 -13.48 -4.07
C ALA A 93 5.76 -13.25 -5.30
N VAL A 94 5.69 -12.01 -5.78
CA VAL A 94 4.90 -11.60 -6.96
C VAL A 94 5.70 -11.70 -8.26
N LEU A 95 7.02 -11.93 -8.18
CA LEU A 95 7.97 -11.95 -9.30
C LEU A 95 8.86 -13.21 -9.23
N PRO A 96 8.90 -14.10 -10.24
CA PRO A 96 8.23 -14.10 -11.56
C PRO A 96 6.76 -14.53 -11.45
N PRO A 97 5.93 -14.36 -12.51
CA PRO A 97 4.61 -14.97 -12.52
C PRO A 97 4.81 -16.46 -12.23
N ALA A 98 4.19 -16.96 -11.17
CA ALA A 98 3.95 -18.39 -11.08
C ALA A 98 3.34 -18.81 -12.42
N ASP A 99 3.74 -19.97 -12.95
CA ASP A 99 2.98 -20.62 -14.00
C ASP A 99 1.48 -20.47 -13.71
N ASP A 100 0.67 -20.22 -14.76
CA ASP A 100 -0.75 -19.80 -14.80
C ASP A 100 -1.76 -20.47 -13.82
N ASP A 101 -1.33 -21.39 -12.96
CA ASP A 101 -2.15 -22.21 -12.06
C ASP A 101 -2.13 -21.78 -10.57
N ASP A 102 -1.14 -21.01 -10.11
CA ASP A 102 -1.08 -20.58 -8.69
C ASP A 102 -1.76 -19.21 -8.50
N ALA A 103 -3.01 -19.24 -8.03
CA ALA A 103 -3.74 -18.04 -7.67
C ALA A 103 -2.98 -17.26 -6.56
N PRO A 104 -2.85 -15.92 -6.67
CA PRO A 104 -2.16 -15.14 -5.67
C PRO A 104 -2.79 -15.33 -4.29
N LEU A 105 -1.96 -15.67 -3.30
CA LEU A 105 -2.43 -15.87 -1.93
C LEU A 105 -2.98 -14.56 -1.38
N PRO A 106 -4.26 -14.52 -0.93
CA PRO A 106 -4.84 -13.32 -0.37
C PRO A 106 -4.05 -12.89 0.88
N ARG A 107 -3.79 -11.60 0.99
CA ARG A 107 -3.23 -10.96 2.18
C ARG A 107 -4.37 -10.30 2.94
N VAL A 108 -4.18 -10.03 4.22
CA VAL A 108 -5.20 -9.34 5.02
C VAL A 108 -4.94 -7.83 4.93
N PRO A 109 -5.77 -7.07 4.19
CA PRO A 109 -5.57 -5.64 4.05
C PRO A 109 -6.10 -4.87 5.26
N VAL A 110 -5.60 -3.65 5.45
CA VAL A 110 -6.10 -2.70 6.45
C VAL A 110 -6.86 -1.60 5.74
N LEU A 111 -8.15 -1.50 6.04
CA LEU A 111 -9.01 -0.42 5.56
C LEU A 111 -8.81 0.83 6.42
N VAL A 112 -8.64 1.98 5.77
CA VAL A 112 -8.54 3.32 6.36
C VAL A 112 -9.65 4.18 5.78
N ASN A 113 -10.50 4.75 6.62
CA ASN A 113 -11.67 5.53 6.24
C ASN A 113 -11.93 6.66 7.25
N LEU A 114 -12.95 7.49 7.02
CA LEU A 114 -13.32 8.63 7.87
C LEU A 114 -13.74 8.26 9.31
N THR A 115 -13.88 6.98 9.65
CA THR A 115 -14.29 6.52 11.00
C THR A 115 -13.12 6.03 11.84
N ASN A 116 -12.06 5.52 11.20
CA ASN A 116 -10.90 4.97 11.89
C ASN A 116 -9.61 5.77 11.65
N LEU A 117 -9.64 6.84 10.86
CA LEU A 117 -8.54 7.78 10.77
C LEU A 117 -8.51 8.68 12.01
N ALA A 118 -7.38 8.73 12.71
CA ALA A 118 -7.12 9.67 13.81
C ALA A 118 -6.36 10.91 13.34
N GLY A 119 -5.50 10.78 12.34
CA GLY A 119 -4.76 11.90 11.76
C GLY A 119 -3.94 11.47 10.57
N MET A 120 -3.55 12.46 9.76
CA MET A 120 -2.68 12.23 8.61
C MET A 120 -1.80 13.45 8.42
N ALA A 121 -0.55 13.22 8.01
CA ALA A 121 0.41 14.26 7.71
C ALA A 121 1.15 13.89 6.42
N VAL A 122 1.49 14.89 5.63
CA VAL A 122 2.30 14.71 4.43
C VAL A 122 3.51 15.64 4.55
N GLU A 123 4.69 15.07 4.41
CA GLU A 123 5.97 15.77 4.45
C GLU A 123 6.83 15.27 3.29
N ASP A 124 7.14 16.16 2.33
CA ASP A 124 7.86 15.82 1.10
C ASP A 124 7.27 14.59 0.39
N ALA A 125 8.07 13.51 0.31
CA ALA A 125 7.71 12.23 -0.31
C ALA A 125 7.12 11.21 0.68
N THR A 126 6.75 11.64 1.89
CA THR A 126 6.33 10.76 2.97
C THR A 126 4.95 11.11 3.49
N ALA A 127 4.03 10.15 3.45
CA ALA A 127 2.70 10.26 4.03
C ALA A 127 2.64 9.45 5.33
N GLU A 128 2.29 10.10 6.43
CA GLU A 128 2.07 9.46 7.71
C GLU A 128 0.58 9.37 8.00
N ILE A 129 0.10 8.17 8.33
CA ILE A 129 -1.30 7.87 8.59
C ILE A 129 -1.41 7.30 10.00
N ALA A 130 -2.16 7.97 10.86
CA ALA A 130 -2.46 7.55 12.22
C ALA A 130 -3.91 7.02 12.29
N LEU A 131 -4.07 5.80 12.79
CA LEU A 131 -5.36 5.16 12.99
C LEU A 131 -5.85 5.41 14.42
N SER A 132 -7.17 5.39 14.61
CA SER A 132 -7.83 5.51 15.93
C SER A 132 -7.52 4.35 16.87
N THR A 133 -6.94 3.26 16.35
CA THR A 133 -6.41 2.15 17.14
C THR A 133 -5.07 2.47 17.81
N GLY A 134 -4.49 3.65 17.56
CA GLY A 134 -3.18 4.06 18.08
C GLY A 134 -2.00 3.64 17.21
N ARG A 135 -2.27 2.90 16.12
CA ARG A 135 -1.26 2.46 15.14
C ARG A 135 -0.94 3.58 14.15
N ARG A 136 0.32 3.66 13.71
CA ARG A 136 0.78 4.64 12.72
C ARG A 136 1.53 3.91 11.61
N VAL A 137 1.36 4.39 10.38
CA VAL A 137 2.10 3.88 9.22
C VAL A 137 2.72 5.06 8.51
N ARG A 138 4.02 4.98 8.18
CA ARG A 138 4.76 6.03 7.49
C ARG A 138 5.18 5.54 6.12
N LEU A 139 4.52 6.05 5.09
CA LEU A 139 4.61 5.60 3.71
C LEU A 139 5.52 6.55 2.92
N ARG A 140 6.65 6.05 2.43
CA ARG A 140 7.46 6.73 1.42
C ARG A 140 6.90 6.42 0.05
N VAL A 141 6.35 7.45 -0.56
CA VAL A 141 5.77 7.44 -1.90
C VAL A 141 6.85 7.85 -2.90
N GLN A 142 7.08 7.03 -3.92
CA GLN A 142 8.12 7.26 -4.92
C GLN A 142 7.52 7.23 -6.32
N SER A 143 7.90 8.22 -7.13
CA SER A 143 7.48 8.32 -8.54
C SER A 143 8.11 7.25 -9.42
N SER A 144 9.29 6.73 -9.08
CA SER A 144 9.93 5.62 -9.77
C SER A 144 10.56 4.69 -8.75
N VAL A 145 10.12 3.44 -8.70
CA VAL A 145 10.65 2.41 -7.79
C VAL A 145 11.43 1.38 -8.58
N LYS A 146 12.64 1.07 -8.12
CA LYS A 146 13.43 -0.05 -8.63
C LYS A 146 13.47 -1.15 -7.58
N PHE A 147 12.98 -2.32 -7.95
CA PHE A 147 13.06 -3.50 -7.10
C PHE A 147 14.45 -4.13 -7.26
N PRO A 148 15.19 -4.43 -6.17
CA PRO A 148 16.46 -5.14 -6.25
C PRO A 148 16.37 -6.48 -6.99
N GLN A 149 15.19 -7.11 -6.95
CA GLN A 149 14.86 -8.37 -7.61
C GLN A 149 14.71 -8.20 -9.14
N LEU A 150 14.32 -7.00 -9.61
CA LEU A 150 14.18 -6.65 -11.02
C LEU A 150 14.77 -5.26 -11.28
N PRO A 151 16.11 -5.13 -11.25
CA PRO A 151 16.77 -3.84 -11.45
C PRO A 151 16.52 -3.25 -12.86
N GLN A 152 16.07 -4.09 -13.80
CA GLN A 152 15.81 -3.73 -15.20
C GLN A 152 14.38 -3.24 -15.46
N VAL A 153 13.45 -3.42 -14.52
CA VAL A 153 12.04 -3.04 -14.67
C VAL A 153 11.69 -2.01 -13.59
N PRO A 154 11.94 -0.71 -13.81
CA PRO A 154 11.44 0.33 -12.93
C PRO A 154 9.90 0.37 -12.99
N LEU A 155 9.27 0.60 -11.83
CA LEU A 155 7.84 0.89 -11.71
C LEU A 155 7.65 2.40 -11.70
N HIS A 156 7.07 2.94 -12.78
CA HIS A 156 6.79 4.37 -12.92
C HIS A 156 5.39 4.69 -12.45
N GLN A 157 5.30 5.54 -11.44
CA GLN A 157 4.08 5.91 -10.73
C GLN A 157 3.89 7.44 -10.67
N GLU A 158 4.60 8.23 -11.47
CA GLU A 158 4.57 9.70 -11.42
C GLU A 158 3.13 10.27 -11.35
N LEU A 159 2.26 9.81 -12.23
CA LEU A 159 0.85 10.25 -12.29
C LEU A 159 0.02 9.67 -11.14
N ASP A 160 0.31 8.44 -10.73
CA ASP A 160 -0.37 7.77 -9.62
C ASP A 160 -0.03 8.44 -8.28
N VAL A 161 1.20 8.97 -8.14
CA VAL A 161 1.68 9.76 -7.01
C VAL A 161 0.98 11.12 -6.95
N GLU A 162 0.90 11.81 -8.09
CA GLU A 162 0.18 13.09 -8.19
C GLU A 162 -1.31 12.93 -7.81
N ASP A 163 -1.98 11.92 -8.38
CA ASP A 163 -3.38 11.62 -8.04
C ASP A 163 -3.55 11.25 -6.56
N PHE A 164 -2.60 10.49 -6.00
CA PHE A 164 -2.62 10.11 -4.59
C PHE A 164 -2.51 11.31 -3.66
N TYR A 165 -1.60 12.25 -3.91
CA TYR A 165 -1.53 13.47 -3.11
C TYR A 165 -2.82 14.30 -3.21
N GLY A 166 -3.41 14.41 -4.40
CA GLY A 166 -4.72 15.04 -4.56
C GLY A 166 -5.84 14.29 -3.82
N PHE A 167 -5.74 12.96 -3.71
CA PHE A 167 -6.64 12.17 -2.87
C PHE A 167 -6.43 12.42 -1.38
N LEU A 168 -5.19 12.51 -0.89
CA LEU A 168 -4.89 12.78 0.53
C LEU A 168 -5.44 14.14 0.96
N ASP A 169 -5.28 15.17 0.12
CA ASP A 169 -5.85 16.50 0.36
C ASP A 169 -7.39 16.43 0.44
N HIS A 170 -8.03 15.75 -0.51
CA HIS A 170 -9.48 15.51 -0.47
C HIS A 170 -9.92 14.75 0.78
N PHE A 171 -9.15 13.74 1.21
CA PHE A 171 -9.44 12.98 2.42
C PHE A 171 -9.42 13.89 3.64
N MET A 172 -8.39 14.72 3.79
CA MET A 172 -8.26 15.65 4.92
C MET A 172 -9.39 16.67 4.98
N ASP A 173 -9.74 17.31 3.85
CA ASP A 173 -10.87 18.24 3.80
C ASP A 173 -12.18 17.56 4.24
N ARG A 174 -12.38 16.28 3.89
CA ARG A 174 -13.55 15.50 4.33
C ARG A 174 -13.51 15.16 5.82
N VAL A 175 -12.34 14.88 6.38
CA VAL A 175 -12.15 14.63 7.81
C VAL A 175 -12.44 15.89 8.61
N GLU A 176 -11.89 17.04 8.20
CA GLU A 176 -12.12 18.32 8.86
C GLU A 176 -13.59 18.72 8.85
N ARG A 177 -14.29 18.54 7.72
CA ARG A 177 -15.74 18.81 7.62
C ARG A 177 -16.58 17.94 8.53
N LYS A 178 -16.16 16.70 8.81
CA LYS A 178 -16.87 15.79 9.71
C LYS A 178 -16.70 16.17 11.18
N HIS A 179 -15.60 16.84 11.53
CA HIS A 179 -15.31 17.28 12.90
C HIS A 179 -15.86 18.68 13.24
N ARG A 180 -16.50 19.34 12.28
CA ARG A 180 -17.13 20.66 12.44
C ARG A 180 -18.63 20.56 12.64
#